data_AF-A0A6P0R649-F1
#
_entry.id   AF-A0A6P0R649-F1
#
_cell.length_a   1.000
_cell.length_b   1.000
_cell.length_c   1.000
_cell.angle_alpha   90.00
_cell.angle_beta   90.00
_cell.angle_gamma   90.00
#
_symmetry.space_group_name_H-M   'P 1'
#
loop_
_entity.id
_entity.type
_entity.pdbx_description
1 polymer ?
#
loop_
_entity_poly.entity_id
_entity_poly.type
_entity_poly.pdbx_seq_one_letter_code
_entity_poly.pdbx_strand_id
1 'polypeptide(L)' 'MSKTITISRIEAETQEIDPLTLLNIREGLTRDSLALMLGVARDTVDKWAGRRRQPSRPIRRLAAEILARWERDRLIERKM' A
#
# COMPACT_ATOMS: atom_id res chain seq x y z
N MET A 1 39.81 -1.98 -12.29
CA MET A 1 38.71 -1.00 -12.19
C MET A 1 37.43 -1.70 -12.64
N SER A 2 36.67 -2.26 -11.71
CA SER A 2 35.45 -3.02 -12.02
C SER A 2 34.21 -2.28 -11.53
N LYS A 3 33.22 -2.29 -12.41
CA LYS A 3 32.08 -1.39 -12.51
C LYS A 3 31.22 -1.42 -11.24
N THR A 4 30.94 -0.22 -10.75
CA THR A 4 29.93 0.10 -9.76
C THR A 4 28.64 -0.65 -10.08
N ILE A 5 28.34 -1.69 -9.31
CA ILE A 5 26.98 -2.23 -9.22
C ILE A 5 26.26 -1.20 -8.35
N THR A 6 25.80 -0.12 -8.99
CA THR A 6 24.98 0.89 -8.33
C THR A 6 23.76 0.16 -7.81
N ILE A 7 23.64 0.25 -6.50
CA ILE A 7 22.70 -0.44 -5.66
C ILE A 7 21.30 0.14 -5.92
N SER A 8 20.73 -0.06 -7.10
CA SER A 8 19.34 0.30 -7.41
C SER A 8 18.34 -0.62 -6.68
N ARG A 9 18.83 -1.55 -5.85
CA ARG A 9 18.04 -2.51 -5.07
C ARG A 9 17.61 -1.95 -3.70
N ILE A 10 18.21 -0.86 -3.21
CA ILE A 10 17.93 -0.30 -1.88
C ILE A 10 16.78 0.72 -1.88
N GLU A 11 16.41 1.32 -3.02
CA GLU A 11 15.30 2.31 -3.03
C GLU A 11 13.91 1.69 -2.82
N ALA A 12 13.77 0.37 -2.96
CA ALA A 12 12.54 -0.34 -2.63
C ALA A 12 12.29 -0.50 -1.12
N GLU A 13 13.22 -0.08 -0.25
CA GLU A 13 13.16 -0.36 1.20
C GLU A 13 12.28 0.60 2.03
N THR A 14 11.64 1.62 1.44
CA THR A 14 11.05 2.69 2.28
C THR A 14 9.75 3.33 1.78
N GLN A 15 9.09 2.80 0.75
CA GLN A 15 7.84 3.42 0.33
C GLN A 15 6.72 3.13 1.34
N GLU A 16 6.31 4.18 2.06
CA GLU A 16 5.15 4.20 2.94
C GLU A 16 4.05 4.99 2.24
N ILE A 17 2.83 4.47 2.22
CA ILE A 17 1.66 5.23 1.76
C ILE A 17 0.61 5.32 2.85
N ASP A 18 -0.23 6.35 2.80
CA ASP A 18 -1.45 6.37 3.59
C ASP A 18 -2.38 5.25 3.08
N PRO A 19 -2.80 4.28 3.92
CA PRO A 19 -3.67 3.19 3.50
C PRO A 19 -5.01 3.66 2.94
N LEU A 20 -5.49 4.85 3.31
CA LEU A 20 -6.73 5.41 2.74
C LEU A 20 -6.59 5.72 1.24
N THR A 21 -5.37 5.87 0.75
CA THR A 21 -5.09 6.02 -0.71
C THR A 21 -5.62 4.82 -1.49
N LEU A 22 -5.60 3.62 -0.91
CA LEU A 22 -6.10 2.40 -1.56
C LEU A 22 -7.60 2.48 -1.89
N LEU A 23 -8.39 3.19 -1.07
CA LEU A 23 -9.83 3.41 -1.33
C LEU A 23 -10.06 4.27 -2.58
N ASN A 24 -9.13 5.17 -2.88
CA ASN A 24 -9.25 6.08 -4.03
C ASN A 24 -8.77 5.41 -5.33
N ILE A 25 -7.88 4.42 -5.25
CA ILE A 25 -7.25 3.79 -6.42
C ILE A 25 -8.08 2.61 -6.95
N ARG A 26 -8.78 1.89 -6.06
CA ARG A 26 -9.54 0.70 -6.43
C ARG A 26 -11.02 0.94 -6.27
N GLU A 27 -11.70 1.10 -7.40
CA GLU A 27 -13.15 1.20 -7.45
C GLU A 27 -13.81 0.02 -6.72
N GLY A 28 -14.87 0.32 -5.97
CA GLY A 28 -15.60 -0.66 -5.16
C GLY A 28 -14.89 -1.12 -3.88
N LEU A 29 -13.66 -0.67 -3.59
CA LEU A 29 -13.01 -0.99 -2.33
C LEU A 29 -13.69 -0.25 -1.18
N THR A 30 -14.29 -1.00 -0.26
CA THR A 30 -14.95 -0.46 0.93
C THR A 30 -13.97 -0.31 2.09
N ARG A 31 -14.34 0.46 3.12
CA ARG A 31 -13.55 0.55 4.36
C ARG A 31 -13.48 -0.79 5.10
N ASP A 32 -14.53 -1.60 5.05
CA ASP A 32 -14.55 -2.94 5.63
C ASP A 32 -13.56 -3.86 4.91
N SER A 33 -13.57 -3.85 3.57
CA SER A 33 -12.62 -4.62 2.77
C SER A 33 -11.17 -4.16 2.99
N LEU A 34 -10.94 -2.85 3.10
CA LEU A 34 -9.62 -2.31 3.45
C LEU A 34 -9.17 -2.76 4.84
N ALA A 35 -10.06 -2.72 5.82
CA ALA A 35 -9.76 -3.14 7.19
C ALA A 35 -9.35 -4.61 7.25
N LEU A 36 -10.10 -5.48 6.56
CA LEU A 36 -9.79 -6.91 6.42
C LEU A 36 -8.42 -7.12 5.76
N MET A 37 -8.13 -6.39 4.69
CA MET A 37 -6.86 -6.52 3.95
C MET A 37 -5.64 -6.10 4.77
N LEU A 38 -5.81 -5.10 5.64
CA LEU A 38 -4.75 -4.59 6.52
C LEU A 38 -4.69 -5.31 7.88
N GLY A 39 -5.61 -6.23 8.16
CA GLY A 39 -5.69 -6.95 9.44
C GLY A 39 -6.05 -6.04 10.62
N VAL A 40 -6.86 -5.01 10.40
CA VAL A 40 -7.31 -4.07 11.46
C VAL A 40 -8.83 -4.05 11.58
N ALA A 41 -9.35 -3.53 12.69
CA ALA A 41 -10.79 -3.31 12.84
C ALA A 41 -11.27 -2.14 11.95
N ARG A 42 -12.51 -2.19 11.44
CA ARG A 42 -13.07 -1.09 10.64
C ARG A 42 -13.09 0.25 11.36
N ASP A 43 -13.38 0.27 12.66
CA ASP A 43 -13.30 1.49 13.48
C ASP A 43 -11.89 2.13 13.47
N THR A 44 -10.83 1.33 13.29
CA THR A 44 -9.47 1.87 13.13
C THR A 44 -9.34 2.64 11.82
N VAL A 45 -9.95 2.15 10.74
CA VAL A 45 -9.98 2.83 9.43
C VAL A 45 -10.81 4.12 9.50
N ASP A 46 -11.95 4.13 10.21
CA ASP A 46 -12.73 5.35 10.40
C ASP A 46 -11.99 6.40 11.21
N LYS A 47 -11.22 5.98 12.23
CA LYS A 47 -10.36 6.89 13.00
C LYS A 47 -9.27 7.51 12.13
N TRP A 48 -8.73 6.77 11.15
CA TRP A 48 -7.81 7.34 10.15
C TRP A 48 -8.53 8.34 9.25
N ALA A 49 -9.69 7.98 8.70
CA ALA A 49 -10.46 8.84 7.80
C ALA A 49 -10.91 10.14 8.48
N GLY A 50 -11.30 10.06 9.76
CA GLY A 50 -11.62 11.21 10.60
C GLY A 50 -10.41 11.93 11.19
N ARG A 51 -9.18 11.55 10.81
CA ARG A 51 -7.91 12.10 11.32
C ARG A 51 -7.73 12.05 12.86
N ARG A 52 -8.50 11.19 13.54
CA ARG A 52 -8.42 10.97 14.99
C ARG A 52 -7.22 10.12 15.40
N ARG A 53 -6.71 9.30 14.46
CA ARG A 53 -5.52 8.47 14.63
C ARG A 53 -4.75 8.45 13.32
N GLN A 54 -3.43 8.28 13.38
CA GLN A 54 -2.61 8.01 12.20
C GLN A 54 -2.32 6.51 12.08
N PRO A 55 -2.28 5.95 10.85
CA PRO A 55 -1.80 4.59 10.62
C PRO A 55 -0.37 4.43 11.11
N SER A 56 -0.03 3.27 11.67
CA SER A 56 1.35 2.98 12.10
C SER A 56 2.25 2.74 10.89
N ARG A 57 3.58 2.86 11.11
CA ARG A 57 4.58 2.61 10.06
C ARG A 57 4.46 1.22 9.40
N PRO A 58 4.28 0.10 10.15
CA PRO A 58 4.05 -1.21 9.52
C PRO A 58 2.82 -1.26 8.61
N ILE A 59 1.72 -0.61 9.03
CA ILE A 59 0.49 -0.55 8.23
C ILE A 59 0.68 0.26 6.95
N ARG A 60 1.42 1.37 7.01
CA ARG A 60 1.74 2.17 5.81
C ARG A 60 2.63 1.43 4.80
N ARG A 61 3.55 0.61 5.29
CA ARG A 61 4.37 -0.29 4.46
C ARG A 61 3.53 -1.39 3.82
N LEU A 62 2.68 -2.04 4.61
CA LEU A 62 1.75 -3.06 4.10
C LEU A 62 0.84 -2.49 3.01
N ALA A 63 0.32 -1.28 3.19
CA ALA A 63 -0.47 -0.61 2.17
C ALA A 63 0.31 -0.38 0.86
N ALA A 64 1.59 -0.01 0.95
CA ALA A 64 2.45 0.18 -0.21
C ALA A 64 2.72 -1.15 -0.94
N GLU A 65 2.94 -2.24 -0.20
CA GLU A 65 3.10 -3.58 -0.77
C GLU A 65 1.85 -4.07 -1.50
N ILE A 66 0.67 -3.80 -0.93
CA ILE A 66 -0.63 -4.11 -1.56
C ILE A 66 -0.76 -3.35 -2.89
N LEU A 67 -0.45 -2.05 -2.91
CA LEU A 67 -0.52 -1.24 -4.11
C LEU A 67 0.43 -1.75 -5.20
N ALA A 68 1.70 -1.99 -4.84
CA ALA A 68 2.71 -2.52 -5.76
C ALA A 68 2.32 -3.91 -6.31
N ARG A 69 1.61 -4.72 -5.52
CA ARG A 69 1.05 -5.99 -6.02
C ARG A 69 -0.05 -5.75 -7.05
N TRP A 70 -1.02 -4.87 -6.78
CA TRP A 70 -2.08 -4.56 -7.74
C TRP A 70 -1.56 -3.98 -9.05
N GLU A 71 -0.55 -3.12 -8.99
CA GLU A 71 0.09 -2.58 -10.20
C GLU A 71 0.74 -3.67 -11.05
N ARG A 72 1.40 -4.64 -10.40
CA ARG A 72 1.95 -5.82 -11.10
C ARG A 72 0.86 -6.67 -11.73
N ASP A 73 -0.22 -6.95 -11.00
CA ASP A 73 -1.34 -7.76 -11.50
C ASP A 73 -1.99 -7.09 -12.73
N ARG A 74 -2.23 -5.76 -12.68
CA ARG A 74 -2.75 -4.98 -13.82
C ARG A 74 -1.84 -5.02 -15.05
N LEU A 75 -0.52 -5.02 -14.86
CA LEU A 75 0.43 -5.09 -15.98
C LEU A 75 0.42 -6.47 -16.66
N ILE A 76 0.11 -7.53 -15.92
CA ILE A 76 -0.04 -8.87 -16.48
C ILE A 76 -1.33 -8.94 -17.31
N GLU A 77 -2.45 -8.44 -16.78
CA GLU A 77 -3.75 -8.43 -17.48
C GLU A 77 -3.70 -7.66 -18.80
N ARG A 78 -2.90 -6.59 -18.90
CA ARG A 78 -2.77 -5.78 -20.14
C ARG A 78 -1.85 -6.40 -21.20
N LYS A 79 -1.05 -7.40 -20.85
CA LYS A 79 -0.10 -8.06 -21.76
C LYS A 79 -0.64 -9.36 -22.37
N MET A 80 -1.74 -9.87 -21.82
CA MET A 80 -2.52 -10.97 -22.39
C MET A 80 -3.57 -10.41 -23.37
#